data_AF-A0A915DHD5-F1
#
_entry.id   AF-A0A915DHD5-F1
#
_cell.length_a   1.000
_cell.length_b   1.000
_cell.length_c   1.000
_cell.angle_alpha   90.00
_cell.angle_beta   90.00
_cell.angle_gamma   90.00
#
_symmetry.space_group_name_H-M   'P 1'
#
loop_
_entity.id
_entity.type
_entity.pdbx_description
1 polymer ?
#
loop_
_entity_poly.entity_id
_entity_poly.type
_entity_poly.pdbx_seq_one_letter_code
_entity_poly.pdbx_strand_id
1 'polypeptide(L)'
;MIEDQSNSLDGDIKVDLCKECIQWAEDHNRAFLRQTLQARLLAVSLVRELKKVDDKDLIVEVQLEESKACYHLSNLAKARAALTSARTTANSMYIPPKMQAALDMQSAILHADERDFKTAFSYFYEAFEGYDSVNETVEAMRALKYMLLSKIMLDLPDEVNTILSHKHATKYSGPDLEAMKAIAAAAKKRSLADFIGLFLNFQAFGNYCNELQCDPVVKKHFNSLSDSMLEKDLCRIIEPYSFVQLSHIAASIDLGQDKVEKKLSQMILDKKFSGSLHQDDGMLIVYDVEEPDPTFQYAVETIHSMERANFLKNMANRRPELSAPPEQFYDENEARKYSSNSRMVKIQAELAERAYDLLELPEDQPGVLLDIGCGSGLSGEILTENGHEWMGLDISKDMLSEFSLHSYCVTSVDLVAQEDNETDGELLLGDMGLGLPFKPGCFDGAISISAIQWLCHSNSNSEDPKKRLFHFFQSLYACLGRGARAVFQFYPENPAQCDLICQQALKAGFRGGLVVDFPESKKAKKIFLVVNAGGNAQSTPKPLTVHEEENARTQVYNNGRTSNHAVGKKFKKPVRGTRDFIEKNKERLRRKGKEVRESTKYTGRRRH
;
A
#
# COMPACT_ATOMS: atom_id res chain seq x y z
N MET A 1 -50.62 2.66 -35.14
CA MET A 1 -50.51 4.01 -35.77
C MET A 1 -51.49 5.05 -35.23
N ILE A 2 -52.63 4.68 -34.61
CA ILE A 2 -53.56 5.66 -33.99
C ILE A 2 -53.27 5.86 -32.48
N GLU A 3 -52.69 4.87 -31.78
CA GLU A 3 -52.34 4.98 -30.35
C GLU A 3 -51.04 5.76 -30.05
N ASP A 4 -50.09 5.82 -31.00
CA ASP A 4 -48.83 6.57 -30.80
C ASP A 4 -49.02 8.09 -30.86
N GLN A 5 -50.02 8.58 -31.59
CA GLN A 5 -50.30 10.03 -31.66
C GLN A 5 -51.06 10.55 -30.43
N SER A 6 -51.79 9.70 -29.71
CA SER A 6 -52.45 10.10 -28.45
C SER A 6 -51.48 10.25 -27.29
N ASN A 7 -50.41 9.44 -27.23
CA ASN A 7 -49.41 9.53 -26.17
C ASN A 7 -48.47 10.74 -26.32
N SER A 8 -48.18 11.19 -27.54
CA SER A 8 -47.38 12.40 -27.77
C SER A 8 -48.14 13.68 -27.40
N LEU A 9 -49.43 13.76 -27.74
CA LEU A 9 -50.29 14.90 -27.38
C LEU A 9 -50.44 15.04 -25.86
N ASP A 10 -50.61 13.92 -25.15
CA ASP A 10 -50.74 13.90 -23.68
C ASP A 10 -49.43 14.27 -22.96
N GLY A 11 -48.27 14.00 -23.59
CA GLY A 11 -46.96 14.42 -23.10
C GLY A 11 -46.74 15.93 -23.17
N ASP A 12 -47.09 16.55 -24.30
CA ASP A 12 -46.96 18.01 -24.49
C ASP A 12 -47.88 18.79 -23.56
N ILE A 13 -49.12 18.31 -23.35
CA ILE A 13 -50.07 18.91 -22.39
C ILE A 13 -49.54 18.86 -20.96
N LYS A 14 -48.91 17.74 -20.55
CA LYS A 14 -48.31 17.60 -19.22
C LYS A 14 -47.11 18.54 -19.02
N VAL A 15 -46.28 18.69 -20.05
CA VAL A 15 -45.13 19.59 -20.03
C VAL A 15 -45.58 21.04 -19.93
N ASP A 16 -46.60 21.44 -20.69
CA ASP A 16 -47.11 22.81 -20.66
C ASP A 16 -47.83 23.13 -19.36
N LEU A 17 -48.60 22.20 -18.80
CA LEU A 17 -49.17 22.33 -17.45
C LEU A 17 -48.09 22.49 -16.37
N CYS A 18 -46.99 21.73 -16.46
CA CYS A 18 -45.86 21.89 -15.54
C CYS A 18 -45.20 23.26 -15.66
N LYS A 19 -45.02 23.80 -16.88
CA LYS A 19 -44.49 25.15 -17.09
C LYS A 19 -45.42 26.22 -16.53
N GLU A 20 -46.74 26.08 -16.73
CA GLU A 20 -47.73 27.00 -16.14
C GLU A 20 -47.69 26.97 -14.61
N CYS A 21 -47.57 25.79 -14.01
CA CYS A 21 -47.43 25.65 -12.56
C CYS A 21 -46.12 26.26 -12.03
N ILE A 22 -45.03 26.18 -12.80
CA ILE A 22 -43.75 26.82 -12.47
C ILE A 22 -43.88 28.34 -12.52
N GLN A 23 -44.50 28.88 -13.58
CA GLN A 23 -44.75 30.32 -13.73
C GLN A 23 -45.62 30.84 -12.58
N TRP A 24 -46.69 30.12 -12.25
CA TRP A 24 -47.53 30.44 -11.10
C TRP A 24 -46.74 30.44 -9.77
N ALA A 25 -45.84 29.47 -9.58
CA ALA A 25 -45.01 29.40 -8.38
C ALA A 25 -43.98 30.55 -8.31
N GLU A 26 -43.50 31.04 -9.45
CA GLU A 26 -42.67 32.25 -9.55
C GLU A 26 -43.45 33.52 -9.20
N ASP A 27 -44.65 33.67 -9.77
CA ASP A 27 -45.52 34.83 -9.53
C ASP A 27 -45.93 34.93 -8.05
N HIS A 28 -46.07 33.79 -7.36
CA HIS A 28 -46.42 33.71 -5.93
C HIS A 28 -45.19 33.60 -5.00
N ASN A 29 -43.97 33.76 -5.54
CA ASN A 29 -42.70 33.74 -4.81
C ASN A 29 -42.49 32.48 -3.93
N ARG A 30 -42.94 31.31 -4.40
CA ARG A 30 -42.85 30.01 -3.71
C ARG A 30 -41.63 29.23 -4.19
N ALA A 31 -40.44 29.58 -3.69
CA ALA A 31 -39.17 29.02 -4.13
C ALA A 31 -39.08 27.47 -4.06
N PHE A 32 -39.53 26.86 -2.95
CA PHE A 32 -39.47 25.40 -2.76
C PHE A 32 -40.37 24.63 -3.73
N LEU A 33 -41.61 25.12 -3.92
CA LEU A 33 -42.56 24.53 -4.86
C LEU A 33 -42.05 24.65 -6.29
N ARG A 34 -41.48 25.82 -6.65
CA ARG A 34 -40.84 26.04 -7.95
C ARG A 34 -39.71 25.04 -8.19
N GLN A 35 -38.81 24.84 -7.23
CA GLN A 35 -37.68 23.92 -7.35
C GLN A 35 -38.15 22.47 -7.50
N THR A 36 -39.17 22.05 -6.76
CA THR A 36 -39.77 20.71 -6.89
C THR A 36 -40.43 20.50 -8.26
N LEU A 37 -41.14 21.52 -8.76
CA LEU A 37 -41.76 21.47 -10.09
C LEU A 37 -40.73 21.50 -11.22
N GLN A 38 -39.64 22.26 -11.06
CA GLN A 38 -38.51 22.30 -11.99
C GLN A 38 -37.71 21.00 -11.98
N ALA A 39 -37.58 20.33 -10.83
CA ALA A 39 -36.97 19.00 -10.72
C ALA A 39 -37.79 17.97 -11.51
N ARG A 40 -39.13 18.04 -11.43
CA ARG A 40 -40.03 17.21 -12.25
C ARG A 40 -39.94 17.51 -13.74
N LEU A 41 -39.62 18.75 -14.13
CA LEU A 41 -39.41 19.15 -15.54
C LEU A 41 -37.96 18.89 -16.01
N LEU A 42 -37.06 18.38 -15.16
CA LEU A 42 -35.67 18.04 -15.48
C LEU A 42 -34.86 19.19 -16.09
N ALA A 43 -35.07 20.42 -15.61
CA ALA A 43 -34.36 21.58 -16.14
C ALA A 43 -32.87 21.61 -15.70
N VAL A 44 -31.94 21.55 -16.65
CA VAL A 44 -30.47 21.56 -16.43
C VAL A 44 -29.98 22.82 -15.67
N SER A 45 -30.72 23.93 -15.73
CA SER A 45 -30.40 25.16 -14.98
C SER A 45 -30.48 24.98 -13.45
N LEU A 46 -31.21 23.96 -12.98
CA LEU A 46 -31.54 23.75 -11.57
C LEU A 46 -30.36 23.23 -10.73
N VAL A 47 -29.40 22.48 -11.32
CA VAL A 47 -28.26 21.91 -10.58
C VAL A 47 -27.37 22.99 -9.94
N ARG A 48 -27.25 24.18 -10.57
CA ARG A 48 -26.49 25.30 -10.02
C ARG A 48 -27.22 26.03 -8.89
N GLU A 49 -28.55 26.06 -8.94
CA GLU A 49 -29.38 26.65 -7.89
C GLU A 49 -29.50 25.72 -6.69
N LEU A 50 -29.70 24.43 -6.92
CA LEU A 50 -29.81 23.41 -5.86
C LEU A 50 -28.51 23.25 -5.07
N LYS A 51 -27.32 23.43 -5.67
CA LYS A 51 -26.06 23.45 -4.89
C LYS A 51 -25.99 24.57 -3.84
N LYS A 52 -26.84 25.59 -3.94
CA LYS A 52 -26.95 26.68 -2.94
C LYS A 52 -28.01 26.40 -1.88
N VAL A 53 -28.83 25.38 -2.06
CA VAL A 53 -29.93 24.98 -1.17
C VAL A 53 -29.51 23.69 -0.46
N ASP A 54 -29.72 23.60 0.85
CA ASP A 54 -29.28 22.45 1.67
C ASP A 54 -30.23 21.23 1.59
N ASP A 55 -31.11 21.18 0.59
CA ASP A 55 -32.02 20.05 0.37
C ASP A 55 -31.29 18.96 -0.42
N LYS A 56 -30.63 18.08 0.32
CA LYS A 56 -29.80 17.03 -0.26
C LYS A 56 -30.61 15.91 -0.92
N ASP A 57 -31.85 15.65 -0.47
CA ASP A 57 -32.72 14.62 -1.05
C ASP A 57 -33.09 15.00 -2.50
N LEU A 58 -33.51 16.25 -2.70
CA LEU A 58 -33.84 16.77 -4.03
C LEU A 58 -32.60 16.83 -4.96
N ILE A 59 -31.41 17.10 -4.39
CA ILE A 59 -30.15 17.09 -5.14
C ILE A 59 -29.85 15.70 -5.69
N VAL A 60 -30.01 14.64 -4.89
CA VAL A 60 -29.74 13.26 -5.32
C VAL A 60 -30.72 12.85 -6.43
N GLU A 61 -32.01 13.18 -6.30
CA GLU A 61 -33.02 12.88 -7.31
C GLU A 61 -32.69 13.54 -8.66
N VAL A 62 -32.36 14.83 -8.66
CA VAL A 62 -32.01 15.56 -9.90
C VAL A 62 -30.71 15.05 -10.51
N GLN A 63 -29.69 14.72 -9.72
CA GLN A 63 -28.42 14.19 -10.24
C GLN A 63 -28.57 12.77 -10.81
N LEU A 64 -29.42 11.94 -10.22
CA LEU A 64 -29.76 10.63 -10.75
C LEU A 64 -30.47 10.75 -12.11
N GLU A 65 -31.45 11.63 -12.23
CA GLU A 65 -32.14 11.85 -13.51
C GLU A 65 -31.22 12.51 -14.55
N GLU A 66 -30.29 13.39 -14.16
CA GLU A 66 -29.24 13.89 -15.05
C GLU A 66 -28.37 12.74 -15.59
N SER A 67 -28.02 11.77 -14.74
CA SER A 67 -27.27 10.59 -15.15
C SER A 67 -28.03 9.76 -16.18
N LYS A 68 -29.33 9.50 -15.95
CA LYS A 68 -30.21 8.77 -16.87
C LYS A 68 -30.37 9.49 -18.22
N ALA A 69 -30.61 10.80 -18.21
CA ALA A 69 -30.71 11.61 -19.41
C ALA A 69 -29.40 11.58 -20.23
N CYS A 70 -28.25 11.74 -19.56
CA CYS A 70 -26.94 11.65 -20.21
C CYS A 70 -26.66 10.27 -20.79
N TYR A 71 -27.13 9.20 -20.13
CA TYR A 71 -27.04 7.83 -20.63
C TYR A 71 -27.83 7.65 -21.94
N HIS A 72 -29.09 8.11 -21.98
CA HIS A 72 -29.90 8.05 -23.20
C HIS A 72 -29.34 8.90 -24.34
N LEU A 73 -28.66 10.00 -24.03
CA LEU A 73 -27.90 10.81 -24.99
C LEU A 73 -26.55 10.19 -25.39
N SER A 74 -26.25 8.97 -24.93
CA SER A 74 -24.99 8.25 -25.18
C SER A 74 -23.73 8.95 -24.65
N ASN A 75 -23.85 9.89 -23.71
CA ASN A 75 -22.73 10.54 -23.05
C ASN A 75 -22.36 9.85 -21.73
N LEU A 76 -21.63 8.74 -21.84
CA LEU A 76 -21.27 7.87 -20.71
C LEU A 76 -20.34 8.54 -19.69
N ALA A 77 -19.48 9.47 -20.12
CA ALA A 77 -18.57 10.18 -19.22
C ALA A 77 -19.34 11.13 -18.29
N LYS A 78 -20.29 11.90 -18.86
CA LYS A 78 -21.13 12.81 -18.08
C LYS A 78 -22.11 12.04 -17.19
N ALA A 79 -22.69 10.95 -17.69
CA ALA A 79 -23.58 10.09 -16.89
C ALA A 79 -22.88 9.53 -15.65
N ARG A 80 -21.62 9.08 -15.79
CA ARG A 80 -20.79 8.62 -14.67
C ARG A 80 -20.45 9.74 -13.69
N ALA A 81 -20.04 10.89 -14.19
CA ALA A 81 -19.74 12.04 -13.32
C ALA A 81 -20.96 12.47 -12.48
N ALA A 82 -22.14 12.53 -13.10
CA ALA A 82 -23.40 12.83 -12.41
C ALA A 82 -23.74 11.77 -11.35
N LEU A 83 -23.59 10.48 -11.66
CA LEU A 83 -23.83 9.40 -10.72
C LEU A 83 -22.86 9.40 -9.54
N THR A 84 -21.56 9.61 -9.77
CA THR A 84 -20.56 9.72 -8.70
C THR A 84 -20.88 10.87 -7.75
N SER A 85 -21.35 12.00 -8.30
CA SER A 85 -21.85 13.13 -7.51
C SER A 85 -23.08 12.73 -6.68
N ALA A 86 -24.03 12.01 -7.28
CA ALA A 86 -25.24 11.54 -6.59
C ALA A 86 -24.89 10.62 -5.42
N ARG A 87 -23.99 9.64 -5.64
CA ARG A 87 -23.52 8.70 -4.60
C ARG A 87 -22.72 9.36 -3.49
N THR A 88 -21.96 10.41 -3.80
CA THR A 88 -21.23 11.18 -2.78
C THR A 88 -22.19 11.95 -1.87
N THR A 89 -23.21 12.57 -2.47
CA THR A 89 -24.25 13.30 -1.75
C THR A 89 -25.08 12.34 -0.90
N ALA A 90 -25.45 11.20 -1.49
CA ALA A 90 -26.12 10.06 -0.87
C ALA A 90 -25.44 9.57 0.42
N ASN A 91 -24.12 9.31 0.39
CA ASN A 91 -23.37 8.83 1.56
C ASN A 91 -23.40 9.79 2.76
N SER A 92 -23.74 11.07 2.55
CA SER A 92 -23.81 12.07 3.61
C SER A 92 -25.16 12.14 4.32
N MET A 93 -26.14 11.34 3.88
CA MET A 93 -27.50 11.33 4.43
C MET A 93 -28.08 9.92 4.48
N TYR A 94 -29.23 9.78 5.13
CA TYR A 94 -30.02 8.56 5.07
C TYR A 94 -31.00 8.64 3.90
N ILE A 95 -30.91 7.70 2.95
CA ILE A 95 -31.71 7.71 1.73
C ILE A 95 -32.84 6.67 1.83
N PRO A 96 -34.05 7.00 1.34
CA PRO A 96 -35.13 6.02 1.25
C PRO A 96 -34.72 4.79 0.40
N PRO A 97 -35.11 3.56 0.77
CA PRO A 97 -34.71 2.35 0.06
C PRO A 97 -34.99 2.36 -1.45
N LYS A 98 -36.10 2.98 -1.88
CA LYS A 98 -36.45 3.16 -3.30
C LYS A 98 -35.40 3.98 -4.06
N MET A 99 -34.91 5.06 -3.47
CA MET A 99 -33.94 5.95 -4.11
C MET A 99 -32.54 5.33 -4.10
N GLN A 100 -32.19 4.59 -3.03
CA GLN A 100 -30.98 3.77 -2.99
C GLN A 100 -30.98 2.70 -4.11
N ALA A 101 -32.08 1.95 -4.25
CA ALA A 101 -32.24 0.96 -5.32
C ALA A 101 -32.14 1.58 -6.72
N ALA A 102 -32.63 2.82 -6.90
CA ALA A 102 -32.51 3.54 -8.17
C ALA A 102 -31.07 3.98 -8.48
N LEU A 103 -30.29 4.37 -7.46
CA LEU A 103 -28.85 4.66 -7.61
C LEU A 103 -28.06 3.39 -7.96
N ASP A 104 -28.39 2.27 -7.34
CA ASP A 104 -27.73 0.99 -7.60
C ASP A 104 -28.10 0.44 -9.00
N MET A 105 -29.36 0.56 -9.42
CA MET A 105 -29.80 0.25 -10.78
C MET A 105 -29.01 1.07 -11.83
N GLN A 106 -28.89 2.38 -11.64
CA GLN A 106 -28.15 3.23 -12.59
C GLN A 106 -26.65 2.94 -12.58
N SER A 107 -26.07 2.61 -11.42
CA SER A 107 -24.68 2.15 -11.31
C SER A 107 -24.46 0.88 -12.12
N ALA A 108 -25.37 -0.08 -11.99
CA ALA A 108 -25.30 -1.35 -12.70
C ALA A 108 -25.39 -1.19 -14.22
N ILE A 109 -26.30 -0.34 -14.73
CA ILE A 109 -26.44 -0.06 -16.17
C ILE A 109 -25.14 0.54 -16.74
N LEU A 110 -24.50 1.46 -16.02
CA LEU A 110 -23.25 2.06 -16.46
C LEU A 110 -22.08 1.06 -16.47
N HIS A 111 -21.99 0.19 -15.45
CA HIS A 111 -20.97 -0.86 -15.41
C HIS A 111 -21.19 -1.95 -16.48
N ALA A 112 -22.45 -2.29 -16.78
CA ALA A 112 -22.79 -3.21 -17.87
C ALA A 112 -22.32 -2.67 -19.23
N ASP A 113 -22.46 -1.37 -19.47
CA ASP A 113 -21.96 -0.69 -20.67
C ASP A 113 -20.42 -0.70 -20.78
N GLU A 114 -19.71 -0.71 -19.64
CA GLU A 114 -18.25 -0.82 -19.57
C GLU A 114 -17.74 -2.26 -19.74
N ARG A 115 -18.65 -3.22 -19.99
CA ARG A 115 -18.38 -4.67 -20.06
C ARG A 115 -17.95 -5.29 -18.72
N ASP A 116 -18.14 -4.60 -17.59
CA ASP A 116 -17.96 -5.17 -16.26
C ASP A 116 -19.29 -5.73 -15.73
N PHE A 117 -19.71 -6.84 -16.33
CA PHE A 117 -20.97 -7.49 -15.96
C PHE A 117 -20.92 -8.15 -14.57
N LYS A 118 -19.74 -8.35 -13.99
CA LYS A 118 -19.58 -8.96 -12.67
C LYS A 118 -19.95 -7.98 -11.56
N THR A 119 -19.43 -6.75 -11.64
CA THR A 119 -19.83 -5.70 -10.69
C THR A 119 -21.24 -5.22 -10.98
N ALA A 120 -21.64 -5.11 -12.25
CA ALA A 120 -23.02 -4.77 -12.63
C ALA A 120 -24.04 -5.75 -12.02
N PHE A 121 -23.78 -7.06 -12.07
CA PHE A 121 -24.64 -8.06 -11.42
C PHE A 121 -24.83 -7.79 -9.92
N SER A 122 -23.76 -7.42 -9.22
CA SER A 122 -23.82 -7.15 -7.78
C SER A 122 -24.71 -5.93 -7.50
N TYR A 123 -24.55 -4.86 -8.27
CA TYR A 123 -25.40 -3.67 -8.15
C TYR A 123 -26.87 -3.93 -8.54
N PHE A 124 -27.12 -4.76 -9.56
CA PHE A 124 -28.49 -5.15 -9.90
C PHE A 124 -29.14 -6.01 -8.80
N TYR A 125 -28.36 -6.85 -8.11
CA TYR A 125 -28.82 -7.65 -6.97
C TYR A 125 -29.25 -6.75 -5.79
N GLU A 126 -28.41 -5.78 -5.41
CA GLU A 126 -28.75 -4.80 -4.36
C GLU A 126 -29.99 -3.97 -4.74
N ALA A 127 -30.10 -3.56 -6.01
CA ALA A 127 -31.28 -2.86 -6.50
C ALA A 127 -32.55 -3.74 -6.42
N PHE A 128 -32.45 -5.03 -6.76
CA PHE A 128 -33.56 -5.97 -6.67
C PHE A 128 -34.04 -6.17 -5.23
N GLU A 129 -33.13 -6.40 -4.27
CA GLU A 129 -33.49 -6.52 -2.84
C GLU A 129 -34.12 -5.22 -2.32
N GLY A 130 -33.56 -4.07 -2.73
CA GLY A 130 -34.12 -2.75 -2.43
C GLY A 130 -35.55 -2.59 -2.92
N TYR A 131 -35.86 -2.96 -4.16
CA TYR A 131 -37.21 -2.85 -4.73
C TYR A 131 -38.20 -3.91 -4.20
N ASP A 132 -37.77 -5.14 -3.92
CA ASP A 132 -38.63 -6.18 -3.30
C ASP A 132 -39.04 -5.75 -1.89
N SER A 133 -38.13 -5.15 -1.11
CA SER A 133 -38.42 -4.65 0.24
C SER A 133 -39.53 -3.57 0.26
N VAL A 134 -39.62 -2.76 -0.81
CA VAL A 134 -40.60 -1.67 -0.98
C VAL A 134 -41.86 -2.16 -1.73
N ASN A 135 -41.91 -3.42 -2.18
CA ASN A 135 -42.96 -4.00 -3.03
C ASN A 135 -43.17 -3.26 -4.36
N GLU A 136 -42.13 -2.65 -4.93
CA GLU A 136 -42.20 -2.02 -6.25
C GLU A 136 -41.97 -3.06 -7.34
N THR A 137 -43.06 -3.71 -7.79
CA THR A 137 -42.97 -4.93 -8.59
C THR A 137 -42.41 -4.75 -10.00
N VAL A 138 -42.69 -3.60 -10.63
CA VAL A 138 -42.26 -3.30 -12.00
C VAL A 138 -40.74 -3.09 -12.05
N GLU A 139 -40.20 -2.32 -11.13
CA GLU A 139 -38.76 -2.03 -11.06
C GLU A 139 -37.95 -3.22 -10.54
N ALA A 140 -38.50 -3.98 -9.59
CA ALA A 140 -37.91 -5.25 -9.16
C ALA A 140 -37.82 -6.25 -10.32
N MET A 141 -38.86 -6.37 -11.13
CA MET A 141 -38.86 -7.23 -12.32
C MET A 141 -37.79 -6.79 -13.33
N ARG A 142 -37.65 -5.47 -13.56
CA ARG A 142 -36.61 -4.91 -14.42
C ARG A 142 -35.21 -5.19 -13.89
N ALA A 143 -34.98 -5.04 -12.58
CA ALA A 143 -33.70 -5.35 -11.95
C ALA A 143 -33.34 -6.82 -12.15
N LEU A 144 -34.30 -7.72 -11.87
CA LEU A 144 -34.14 -9.16 -12.05
C LEU A 144 -33.84 -9.52 -13.50
N LYS A 145 -34.52 -8.91 -14.47
CA LYS A 145 -34.24 -9.08 -15.90
C LYS A 145 -32.80 -8.71 -16.27
N TYR A 146 -32.29 -7.60 -15.76
CA TYR A 146 -30.90 -7.17 -16.01
C TYR A 146 -29.86 -8.02 -15.27
N MET A 147 -30.19 -8.56 -14.09
CA MET A 147 -29.36 -9.55 -13.41
C MET A 147 -29.16 -10.80 -14.28
N LEU A 148 -30.26 -11.34 -14.82
CA LEU A 148 -30.22 -12.51 -15.69
C LEU A 148 -29.43 -12.21 -16.97
N LEU A 149 -29.64 -11.04 -17.58
CA LEU A 149 -28.87 -10.61 -18.74
C LEU A 149 -27.36 -10.56 -18.42
N SER A 150 -26.98 -10.01 -17.27
CA SER A 150 -25.58 -9.93 -16.86
C SER A 150 -24.94 -11.31 -16.68
N LYS A 151 -25.69 -12.30 -16.15
CA LYS A 151 -25.22 -13.70 -16.04
C LYS A 151 -25.08 -14.39 -17.40
N ILE A 152 -25.98 -14.09 -18.34
CA ILE A 152 -25.86 -14.56 -19.72
C ILE A 152 -24.62 -13.93 -20.39
N MET A 153 -24.38 -12.64 -20.18
CA MET A 153 -23.20 -11.93 -20.72
C MET A 153 -21.88 -12.38 -20.08
N LEU A 154 -21.91 -12.92 -18.86
CA LEU A 154 -20.76 -13.56 -18.19
C LEU A 154 -20.54 -15.01 -18.60
N ASP A 155 -21.29 -15.52 -19.59
CA ASP A 155 -21.21 -16.90 -20.07
C ASP A 155 -21.57 -17.98 -19.03
N LEU A 156 -22.45 -17.63 -18.08
CA LEU A 156 -22.92 -18.53 -17.02
C LEU A 156 -24.44 -18.80 -17.14
N PRO A 157 -24.91 -19.45 -18.22
CA PRO A 157 -26.34 -19.69 -18.43
C PRO A 157 -26.95 -20.70 -17.44
N ASP A 158 -26.14 -21.54 -16.79
CA ASP A 158 -26.62 -22.49 -15.79
C ASP A 158 -27.07 -21.81 -14.50
N GLU A 159 -26.41 -20.71 -14.10
CA GLU A 159 -26.76 -19.94 -12.91
C GLU A 159 -28.12 -19.23 -13.06
N VAL A 160 -28.57 -18.95 -14.28
CA VAL A 160 -29.89 -18.32 -14.55
C VAL A 160 -31.02 -19.20 -14.01
N ASN A 161 -30.95 -20.52 -14.22
CA ASN A 161 -31.98 -21.44 -13.72
C ASN A 161 -31.97 -21.52 -12.19
N THR A 162 -30.78 -21.46 -11.58
CA THR A 162 -30.62 -21.41 -10.13
C THR A 162 -31.23 -20.14 -9.53
N ILE A 163 -30.98 -18.98 -10.14
CA ILE A 163 -31.54 -17.68 -9.70
C ILE A 163 -33.06 -17.68 -9.83
N LEU A 164 -33.60 -18.19 -10.95
CA LEU A 164 -35.05 -18.28 -11.17
C LEU A 164 -35.75 -19.25 -10.19
N SER A 165 -35.06 -20.31 -9.76
CA SER A 165 -35.58 -21.26 -8.77
C SER A 165 -35.61 -20.71 -7.34
N HIS A 166 -34.99 -19.54 -7.10
CA HIS A 166 -34.94 -18.93 -5.78
C HIS A 166 -36.32 -18.41 -5.35
N LYS A 167 -36.63 -18.52 -4.05
CA LYS A 167 -37.96 -18.21 -3.49
C LYS A 167 -38.42 -16.79 -3.80
N HIS A 168 -37.51 -15.82 -3.78
CA HIS A 168 -37.79 -14.41 -4.07
C HIS A 168 -38.03 -14.15 -5.56
N ALA A 169 -37.35 -14.87 -6.46
CA ALA A 169 -37.52 -14.72 -7.90
C ALA A 169 -38.83 -15.36 -8.41
N THR A 170 -39.33 -16.41 -7.74
CA THR A 170 -40.57 -17.11 -8.10
C THR A 170 -41.81 -16.19 -8.01
N LYS A 171 -41.77 -15.16 -7.15
CA LYS A 171 -42.83 -14.13 -7.01
C LYS A 171 -43.03 -13.31 -8.29
N TYR A 172 -42.02 -13.21 -9.14
CA TYR A 172 -41.97 -12.31 -10.31
C TYR A 172 -42.14 -13.04 -11.64
N SER A 173 -42.76 -14.22 -11.66
CA SER A 173 -42.98 -15.00 -12.89
C SER A 173 -43.76 -14.17 -13.93
N GLY A 174 -43.19 -14.05 -15.13
CA GLY A 174 -43.75 -13.25 -16.21
C GLY A 174 -43.03 -13.47 -17.55
N PRO A 175 -43.55 -12.88 -18.64
CA PRO A 175 -43.02 -13.06 -19.99
C PRO A 175 -41.55 -12.62 -20.13
N ASP A 176 -41.14 -11.58 -19.40
CA ASP A 176 -39.75 -11.10 -19.38
C ASP A 176 -38.76 -12.17 -18.87
N LEU A 177 -39.13 -12.93 -17.84
CA LEU A 177 -38.28 -13.97 -17.27
C LEU A 177 -38.26 -15.23 -18.15
N GLU A 178 -39.38 -15.56 -18.79
CA GLU A 178 -39.46 -16.65 -19.76
C GLU A 178 -38.58 -16.36 -20.99
N ALA A 179 -38.58 -15.12 -21.47
CA ALA A 179 -37.68 -14.66 -22.53
C ALA A 179 -36.20 -14.83 -22.14
N MET A 180 -35.81 -14.38 -20.93
CA MET A 180 -34.44 -14.55 -20.44
C MET A 180 -34.05 -16.02 -20.25
N LYS A 181 -34.99 -16.88 -19.83
CA LYS A 181 -34.77 -18.32 -19.72
C LYS A 181 -34.57 -18.98 -21.08
N ALA A 182 -35.33 -18.56 -22.09
CA ALA A 182 -35.17 -19.04 -23.47
C ALA A 182 -33.81 -18.61 -24.05
N ILE A 183 -33.39 -17.36 -23.82
CA ILE A 183 -32.06 -16.88 -24.23
C ILE A 183 -30.96 -17.68 -23.52
N ALA A 184 -31.08 -17.93 -22.22
CA ALA A 184 -30.12 -18.74 -21.48
C ALA A 184 -30.05 -20.19 -22.00
N ALA A 185 -31.19 -20.78 -22.37
CA ALA A 185 -31.23 -22.12 -22.98
C ALA A 185 -30.53 -22.15 -24.36
N ALA A 186 -30.74 -21.13 -25.19
CA ALA A 186 -30.05 -20.99 -26.48
C ALA A 186 -28.53 -20.78 -26.30
N ALA A 187 -28.14 -19.94 -25.33
CA ALA A 187 -26.74 -19.72 -24.96
C ALA A 187 -26.06 -21.03 -24.50
N LYS A 188 -26.76 -21.84 -23.71
CA LYS A 188 -26.28 -23.14 -23.24
C LYS A 188 -26.07 -24.14 -24.37
N LYS A 189 -27.00 -24.20 -25.32
CA LYS A 189 -26.87 -25.06 -26.51
C LYS A 189 -25.88 -24.53 -27.55
N ARG A 190 -25.42 -23.27 -27.41
CA ARG A 190 -24.59 -22.55 -28.39
C ARG A 190 -25.20 -22.59 -29.80
N SER A 191 -26.52 -22.48 -29.90
CA SER A 191 -27.23 -22.54 -31.19
C SER A 191 -27.76 -21.17 -31.57
N LEU A 192 -27.24 -20.63 -32.67
CA LEU A 192 -27.74 -19.38 -33.23
C LEU A 192 -29.13 -19.57 -33.85
N ALA A 193 -29.46 -20.76 -34.38
CA ALA A 193 -30.77 -21.06 -34.93
C ALA A 193 -31.88 -21.03 -33.87
N ASP A 194 -31.64 -21.56 -32.66
CA ASP A 194 -32.59 -21.41 -31.53
C ASP A 194 -32.72 -19.94 -31.11
N PHE A 195 -31.62 -19.18 -31.14
CA PHE A 195 -31.57 -17.76 -30.77
C PHE A 195 -32.23 -16.82 -31.81
N ILE A 196 -32.04 -17.08 -33.10
CA ILE A 196 -32.69 -16.36 -34.21
C ILE A 196 -34.12 -16.87 -34.41
N GLY A 197 -34.41 -18.14 -34.11
CA GLY A 197 -35.76 -18.70 -34.11
C GLY A 197 -36.68 -18.01 -33.10
N LEU A 198 -36.13 -17.54 -31.98
CA LEU A 198 -36.79 -16.63 -31.03
C LEU A 198 -37.07 -15.23 -31.61
N PHE A 199 -36.43 -14.85 -32.72
CA PHE A 199 -36.46 -13.52 -33.33
C PHE A 199 -37.20 -13.47 -34.69
N LEU A 200 -37.19 -14.54 -35.50
CA LEU A 200 -37.72 -14.55 -36.88
C LEU A 200 -38.85 -15.55 -37.18
N ASN A 201 -39.07 -16.60 -36.39
CA ASN A 201 -40.09 -17.61 -36.73
C ASN A 201 -41.50 -17.19 -36.31
N PHE A 202 -42.29 -16.78 -37.31
CA PHE A 202 -43.72 -16.43 -37.27
C PHE A 202 -44.67 -17.57 -36.85
N GLN A 203 -44.17 -18.72 -36.36
CA GLN A 203 -45.02 -19.88 -36.07
C GLN A 203 -44.80 -20.54 -34.69
N ALA A 204 -43.81 -20.13 -33.89
CA ALA A 204 -43.62 -20.72 -32.55
C ALA A 204 -43.26 -19.73 -31.43
N PHE A 205 -42.66 -18.56 -31.70
CA PHE A 205 -42.21 -17.62 -30.66
C PHE A 205 -42.26 -16.14 -31.08
N GLY A 206 -43.28 -15.71 -31.84
CA GLY A 206 -43.55 -14.29 -32.11
C GLY A 206 -43.99 -13.46 -30.89
N ASN A 207 -43.67 -13.87 -29.66
CA ASN A 207 -44.29 -13.34 -28.44
C ASN A 207 -43.39 -12.42 -27.60
N TYR A 208 -42.06 -12.38 -27.81
CA TYR A 208 -41.13 -11.64 -26.91
C TYR A 208 -40.41 -10.44 -27.53
N CYS A 209 -40.80 -10.04 -28.75
CA CYS A 209 -40.16 -8.90 -29.43
C CYS A 209 -40.36 -7.58 -28.67
N ASN A 210 -41.51 -7.39 -28.03
CA ASN A 210 -41.78 -6.18 -27.25
C ASN A 210 -40.90 -6.15 -25.99
N GLU A 211 -40.76 -7.27 -25.31
CA GLU A 211 -40.01 -7.43 -24.08
C GLU A 211 -38.50 -7.25 -24.32
N LEU A 212 -37.97 -7.69 -25.47
CA LEU A 212 -36.55 -7.60 -25.79
C LEU A 212 -36.15 -6.34 -26.59
N GLN A 213 -37.00 -5.82 -27.47
CA GLN A 213 -36.67 -4.65 -28.30
C GLN A 213 -37.10 -3.30 -27.71
N CYS A 214 -38.15 -3.25 -26.87
CA CYS A 214 -38.58 -1.99 -26.26
C CYS A 214 -37.61 -1.52 -25.16
N ASP A 215 -36.83 -2.42 -24.58
CA ASP A 215 -35.85 -2.09 -23.55
C ASP A 215 -34.52 -1.60 -24.16
N PRO A 216 -34.14 -0.32 -23.98
CA PRO A 216 -32.93 0.24 -24.56
C PRO A 216 -31.63 -0.43 -24.08
N VAL A 217 -31.60 -0.89 -22.83
CA VAL A 217 -30.41 -1.52 -22.21
C VAL A 217 -30.22 -2.91 -22.80
N VAL A 218 -31.29 -3.71 -22.84
CA VAL A 218 -31.25 -5.06 -23.42
C VAL A 218 -30.88 -4.98 -24.90
N LYS A 219 -31.52 -4.10 -25.67
CA LYS A 219 -31.27 -3.94 -27.12
C LYS A 219 -29.79 -3.65 -27.42
N LYS A 220 -29.14 -2.83 -26.61
CA LYS A 220 -27.73 -2.48 -26.79
C LYS A 220 -26.81 -3.68 -26.57
N HIS A 221 -27.05 -4.46 -25.52
CA HIS A 221 -26.28 -5.66 -25.22
C HIS A 221 -26.65 -6.86 -26.12
N PHE A 222 -27.85 -6.86 -26.68
CA PHE A 222 -28.35 -7.93 -27.55
C PHE A 222 -27.52 -8.11 -28.82
N ASN A 223 -27.09 -7.01 -29.46
CA ASN A 223 -26.22 -7.10 -30.64
C ASN A 223 -24.87 -7.75 -30.27
N SER A 224 -24.28 -7.34 -29.14
CA SER A 224 -23.04 -7.93 -28.64
C SER A 224 -23.19 -9.40 -28.26
N LEU A 225 -24.35 -9.78 -27.71
CA LEU A 225 -24.66 -11.16 -27.36
C LEU A 225 -24.84 -12.00 -28.62
N SER A 226 -25.53 -11.47 -29.63
CA SER A 226 -25.73 -12.14 -30.93
C SER A 226 -24.38 -12.43 -31.60
N ASP A 227 -23.47 -11.46 -31.59
CA ASP A 227 -22.12 -11.64 -32.11
C ASP A 227 -21.33 -12.72 -31.35
N SER A 228 -21.40 -12.71 -30.01
CA SER A 228 -20.75 -13.73 -29.16
C SER A 228 -21.34 -15.13 -29.39
N MET A 229 -22.66 -15.25 -29.53
CA MET A 229 -23.31 -16.54 -29.81
C MET A 229 -22.94 -17.06 -31.19
N LEU A 230 -22.90 -16.20 -32.21
CA LEU A 230 -22.45 -16.58 -33.55
C LEU A 230 -21.00 -17.10 -33.53
N GLU A 231 -20.10 -16.44 -32.79
CA GLU A 231 -18.72 -16.90 -32.62
C GLU A 231 -18.67 -18.29 -31.97
N LYS A 232 -19.48 -18.53 -30.94
CA LYS A 232 -19.53 -19.82 -30.24
C LYS A 232 -20.13 -20.95 -31.07
N ASP A 233 -21.16 -20.65 -31.85
CA ASP A 233 -21.78 -21.63 -32.75
C ASP A 233 -20.82 -21.99 -33.90
N LEU A 234 -20.12 -20.99 -34.45
CA LEU A 234 -19.04 -21.22 -35.41
C LEU A 234 -17.96 -22.13 -34.81
N CYS A 235 -17.45 -21.82 -33.61
CA CYS A 235 -16.47 -22.68 -32.94
C CYS A 235 -16.99 -24.11 -32.75
N ARG A 236 -18.25 -24.30 -32.33
CA ARG A 236 -18.87 -25.63 -32.14
C ARG A 236 -18.93 -26.43 -33.44
N ILE A 237 -19.23 -25.78 -34.56
CA ILE A 237 -19.32 -26.44 -35.87
C ILE A 237 -17.93 -26.78 -36.41
N ILE A 238 -16.93 -25.95 -36.12
CA ILE A 238 -15.56 -26.09 -36.63
C ILE A 238 -14.72 -27.04 -35.77
N GLU A 239 -15.00 -27.15 -34.47
CA GLU A 239 -14.28 -28.00 -33.49
C GLU A 239 -13.94 -29.43 -33.95
N PRO A 240 -14.82 -30.19 -34.63
CA PRO A 240 -14.48 -31.54 -35.06
C PRO A 240 -13.64 -31.63 -36.36
N TYR A 241 -13.35 -30.52 -37.03
CA TYR A 241 -12.70 -30.50 -38.34
C TYR A 241 -11.34 -29.79 -38.31
N SER A 242 -10.29 -30.42 -38.85
CA SER A 242 -9.02 -29.73 -39.16
C SER A 242 -9.11 -28.91 -40.46
N PHE A 243 -10.01 -29.32 -41.35
CA PHE A 243 -10.19 -28.78 -42.69
C PHE A 243 -11.68 -28.78 -43.03
N VAL A 244 -12.25 -27.61 -43.34
CA VAL A 244 -13.69 -27.48 -43.59
C VAL A 244 -14.00 -26.46 -44.68
N GLN A 245 -14.98 -26.79 -45.54
CA GLN A 245 -15.45 -25.88 -46.59
C GLN A 245 -16.39 -24.81 -46.01
N LEU A 246 -16.26 -23.56 -46.44
CA LEU A 246 -17.10 -22.44 -45.99
C LEU A 246 -18.58 -22.65 -46.37
N SER A 247 -18.85 -23.32 -47.50
CA SER A 247 -20.21 -23.68 -47.93
C SER A 247 -20.91 -24.61 -46.94
N HIS A 248 -20.18 -25.57 -46.36
CA HIS A 248 -20.71 -26.49 -45.36
C HIS A 248 -21.02 -25.77 -44.04
N ILE A 249 -20.15 -24.84 -43.61
CA ILE A 249 -20.40 -24.00 -42.42
C ILE A 249 -21.62 -23.10 -42.65
N ALA A 250 -21.69 -22.45 -43.81
CA ALA A 250 -22.81 -21.57 -44.18
C ALA A 250 -24.15 -22.31 -44.17
N ALA A 251 -24.20 -23.52 -44.74
CA ALA A 251 -25.38 -24.38 -44.73
C ALA A 251 -25.75 -24.87 -43.31
N SER A 252 -24.77 -25.05 -42.42
CA SER A 252 -25.01 -25.50 -41.05
C SER A 252 -25.57 -24.41 -40.12
N ILE A 253 -25.36 -23.13 -40.47
CA ILE A 253 -25.80 -21.95 -39.68
C ILE A 253 -26.98 -21.22 -40.33
N ASP A 254 -27.41 -21.65 -41.53
CA ASP A 254 -28.42 -20.95 -42.35
C ASP A 254 -28.08 -19.46 -42.59
N LEU A 255 -26.79 -19.17 -42.81
CA LEU A 255 -26.30 -17.82 -43.12
C LEU A 255 -25.58 -17.80 -44.47
N GLY A 256 -25.62 -16.66 -45.15
CA GLY A 256 -24.90 -16.47 -46.41
C GLY A 256 -23.39 -16.62 -46.24
N GLN A 257 -22.73 -17.27 -47.21
CA GLN A 257 -21.29 -17.56 -47.19
C GLN A 257 -20.45 -16.30 -46.95
N ASP A 258 -20.77 -15.18 -47.61
CA ASP A 258 -20.06 -13.90 -47.45
C ASP A 258 -20.05 -13.39 -46.00
N LYS A 259 -21.14 -13.61 -45.25
CA LYS A 259 -21.24 -13.20 -43.85
C LYS A 259 -20.39 -14.09 -42.95
N VAL A 260 -20.41 -15.40 -43.21
CA VAL A 260 -19.61 -16.38 -42.46
C VAL A 260 -18.13 -16.14 -42.69
N GLU A 261 -17.69 -15.94 -43.93
CA GLU A 261 -16.32 -15.62 -44.30
C GLU A 261 -15.82 -14.33 -43.63
N LYS A 262 -16.63 -13.26 -43.69
CA LYS A 262 -16.30 -11.99 -43.03
C LYS A 262 -16.22 -12.13 -41.51
N LYS A 263 -17.05 -12.97 -40.90
CA LYS A 263 -17.00 -13.19 -39.44
C LYS A 263 -15.80 -14.05 -39.04
N LEU A 264 -15.50 -15.11 -39.78
CA LEU A 264 -14.34 -15.98 -39.53
C LEU A 264 -13.02 -15.22 -39.72
N SER A 265 -12.89 -14.41 -40.77
CA SER A 265 -11.73 -13.54 -40.95
C SER A 265 -11.56 -12.56 -39.80
N GLN A 266 -12.65 -11.97 -39.29
CA GLN A 266 -12.60 -11.13 -38.08
C GLN A 266 -12.15 -11.92 -36.84
N MET A 267 -12.65 -13.14 -36.63
CA MET A 267 -12.26 -13.98 -35.49
C MET A 267 -10.77 -14.38 -35.51
N ILE A 268 -10.22 -14.63 -36.71
CA ILE A 268 -8.79 -14.90 -36.91
C ILE A 268 -7.96 -13.66 -36.59
N LEU A 269 -8.36 -12.49 -37.08
CA LEU A 269 -7.68 -11.22 -36.81
C LEU A 269 -7.73 -10.83 -35.32
N ASP A 270 -8.86 -11.06 -34.66
CA ASP A 270 -9.07 -10.82 -33.23
C ASP A 270 -8.37 -11.88 -32.33
N LYS A 271 -7.67 -12.86 -32.92
CA LYS A 271 -7.01 -13.99 -32.24
C LYS A 271 -7.94 -14.81 -31.35
N LYS A 272 -9.24 -14.80 -31.64
CA LYS A 272 -10.23 -15.64 -30.95
C LYS A 272 -10.23 -17.07 -31.47
N PHE A 273 -9.76 -17.25 -32.70
CA PHE A 273 -9.72 -18.53 -33.39
C PHE A 273 -8.39 -18.68 -34.13
N SER A 274 -7.75 -19.84 -34.00
CA SER A 274 -6.49 -20.17 -34.66
C SER A 274 -6.75 -20.92 -35.96
N GLY A 275 -6.60 -20.22 -37.07
CA GLY A 275 -6.78 -20.82 -38.39
C GLY A 275 -6.38 -19.89 -39.52
N SER A 276 -6.37 -20.44 -40.73
CA SER A 276 -6.15 -19.69 -41.97
C SER A 276 -7.29 -19.94 -42.95
N LEU A 277 -7.67 -18.90 -43.69
CA LEU A 277 -8.76 -18.93 -44.65
C LEU A 277 -8.19 -18.84 -46.06
N HIS A 278 -8.44 -19.86 -46.87
CA HIS A 278 -8.10 -19.90 -48.28
C HIS A 278 -9.31 -19.42 -49.09
N GLN A 279 -9.27 -18.16 -49.51
CA GLN A 279 -10.40 -17.49 -50.16
C GLN A 279 -10.70 -18.05 -51.55
N ASP A 280 -9.67 -18.41 -52.33
CA ASP A 280 -9.83 -18.93 -53.69
C ASP A 280 -10.50 -20.32 -53.71
N ASP A 281 -10.18 -21.18 -52.73
CA ASP A 281 -10.70 -22.55 -52.61
C ASP A 281 -11.92 -22.64 -51.68
N GLY A 282 -12.29 -21.55 -51.00
CA GLY A 282 -13.40 -21.51 -50.04
C GLY A 282 -13.21 -22.43 -48.83
N MET A 283 -11.97 -22.55 -48.35
CA MET A 283 -11.58 -23.55 -47.34
C MET A 283 -10.99 -22.91 -46.08
N LEU A 284 -11.39 -23.41 -44.92
CA LEU A 284 -10.85 -23.03 -43.61
C LEU A 284 -9.93 -24.14 -43.10
N ILE A 285 -8.70 -23.77 -42.76
CA ILE A 285 -7.73 -24.62 -42.05
C ILE A 285 -7.75 -24.24 -40.58
N VAL A 286 -7.94 -25.23 -39.73
CA VAL A 286 -7.94 -25.07 -38.27
C VAL A 286 -6.59 -25.52 -37.75
N TYR A 287 -5.93 -24.66 -36.97
CA TYR A 287 -4.69 -25.01 -36.29
C TYR A 287 -4.98 -25.39 -34.84
N ASP A 288 -4.34 -26.45 -34.37
CA ASP A 288 -4.34 -26.78 -32.95
C ASP A 288 -3.67 -25.64 -32.18
N VAL A 289 -4.22 -25.32 -31.00
CA VAL A 289 -3.60 -24.35 -30.11
C VAL A 289 -2.29 -24.99 -29.61
N GLU A 290 -1.15 -24.50 -30.10
CA GLU A 290 0.15 -24.94 -29.61
C GLU A 290 0.23 -24.68 -28.10
N GLU A 291 0.43 -25.74 -27.32
CA GLU A 291 0.72 -25.59 -25.89
C GLU A 291 2.00 -24.76 -25.73
N PRO A 292 2.05 -23.82 -24.77
CA PRO A 292 3.24 -23.01 -24.56
C PRO A 292 4.45 -23.93 -24.33
N ASP A 293 5.45 -23.81 -25.19
CA ASP A 293 6.69 -24.58 -25.11
C ASP A 293 7.26 -24.48 -23.68
N PRO A 294 7.56 -25.59 -22.99
CA PRO A 294 8.22 -25.57 -21.69
C PRO A 294 9.44 -24.65 -21.67
N THR A 295 10.17 -24.55 -22.79
CA THR A 295 11.31 -23.66 -23.00
C THR A 295 10.94 -22.20 -22.82
N PHE A 296 9.77 -21.76 -23.30
CA PHE A 296 9.28 -20.40 -23.13
C PHE A 296 8.97 -20.11 -21.66
N GLN A 297 8.32 -21.05 -20.97
CA GLN A 297 8.04 -20.91 -19.54
C GLN A 297 9.34 -20.83 -18.72
N TYR A 298 10.32 -21.71 -18.99
CA TYR A 298 11.63 -21.64 -18.34
C TYR A 298 12.37 -20.34 -18.63
N ALA A 299 12.27 -19.79 -19.85
CA ALA A 299 12.87 -18.51 -20.19
C ALA A 299 12.26 -17.36 -19.39
N VAL A 300 10.92 -17.31 -19.27
CA VAL A 300 10.22 -16.30 -18.47
C VAL A 300 10.56 -16.42 -16.98
N GLU A 301 10.60 -17.63 -16.44
CA GLU A 301 11.01 -17.88 -15.05
C GLU A 301 12.46 -17.47 -14.79
N THR A 302 13.36 -17.69 -15.76
CA THR A 302 14.75 -17.26 -15.69
C THR A 302 14.86 -15.74 -15.68
N ILE A 303 14.10 -15.06 -16.54
CA ILE A 303 14.05 -13.59 -16.58
C ILE A 303 13.57 -13.02 -15.24
N HIS A 304 12.47 -13.56 -14.68
CA HIS A 304 11.98 -13.13 -13.36
C HIS A 304 12.97 -13.44 -12.23
N SER A 305 13.68 -14.56 -12.30
CA SER A 305 14.72 -14.91 -11.34
C SER A 305 15.92 -13.95 -11.42
N MET A 306 16.30 -13.52 -12.62
CA MET A 306 17.32 -12.50 -12.83
C MET A 306 16.87 -11.12 -12.33
N GLU A 307 15.61 -10.72 -12.54
CA GLU A 307 15.05 -9.49 -11.98
C GLU A 307 15.08 -9.53 -10.44
N ARG A 308 14.71 -10.66 -9.84
CA ARG A 308 14.75 -10.87 -8.39
C ARG A 308 16.17 -10.83 -7.85
N ALA A 309 17.13 -11.43 -8.54
CA ALA A 309 18.54 -11.38 -8.16
C ALA A 309 19.10 -9.96 -8.27
N ASN A 310 18.73 -9.20 -9.30
CA ASN A 310 19.09 -7.78 -9.42
C ASN A 310 18.43 -6.92 -8.34
N PHE A 311 17.19 -7.21 -7.97
CA PHE A 311 16.50 -6.56 -6.86
C PHE A 311 17.22 -6.81 -5.53
N LEU A 312 17.59 -8.07 -5.25
CA LEU A 312 18.35 -8.46 -4.06
C LEU A 312 19.73 -7.79 -4.03
N LYS A 313 20.43 -7.73 -5.16
CA LYS A 313 21.74 -7.04 -5.27
C LYS A 313 21.62 -5.52 -5.06
N ASN A 314 20.55 -4.90 -5.53
CA ASN A 314 20.26 -3.49 -5.29
C ASN A 314 19.86 -3.21 -3.82
N MET A 315 19.27 -4.19 -3.13
CA MET A 315 18.92 -4.12 -1.71
C MET A 315 20.15 -4.34 -0.80
N ALA A 316 21.04 -5.27 -1.17
CA ALA A 316 22.34 -5.49 -0.54
C ALA A 316 23.23 -4.24 -0.56
N ASN A 317 23.18 -3.45 -1.64
CA ASN A 317 23.88 -2.16 -1.74
C ASN A 317 23.41 -1.07 -0.76
N ARG A 318 22.36 -1.29 0.05
CA ARG A 318 21.84 -0.31 1.01
C ARG A 318 22.02 -0.70 2.47
N ARG A 319 22.28 -1.97 2.78
CA ARG A 319 22.40 -2.52 4.14
C ARG A 319 23.52 -3.58 4.19
N PRO A 320 24.66 -3.27 4.85
CA PRO A 320 25.78 -4.21 5.01
C PRO A 320 25.37 -5.59 5.52
N GLU A 321 24.42 -5.63 6.47
CA GLU A 321 23.95 -6.85 7.14
C GLU A 321 23.18 -7.83 6.24
N LEU A 322 22.79 -7.42 5.03
CA LEU A 322 22.15 -8.29 4.04
C LEU A 322 23.15 -8.86 3.02
N SER A 323 24.40 -8.38 3.03
CA SER A 323 25.39 -8.72 2.01
C SER A 323 26.26 -9.91 2.41
N ALA A 324 26.81 -9.88 3.62
CA ALA A 324 27.70 -10.90 4.15
C ALA A 324 27.77 -10.80 5.70
N PRO A 325 28.28 -11.84 6.40
CA PRO A 325 28.59 -11.75 7.83
C PRO A 325 29.52 -10.58 8.15
N PRO A 326 29.46 -9.96 9.35
CA PRO A 326 30.26 -8.78 9.68
C PRO A 326 31.77 -9.03 9.59
N GLU A 327 32.24 -10.23 9.96
CA GLU A 327 33.66 -10.61 9.84
C GLU A 327 34.15 -10.78 8.40
N GLN A 328 33.23 -10.94 7.44
CA GLN A 328 33.55 -11.04 6.01
C GLN A 328 33.29 -9.73 5.27
N PHE A 329 32.29 -8.96 5.70
CA PHE A 329 31.93 -7.68 5.09
C PHE A 329 32.99 -6.61 5.38
N TYR A 330 33.44 -6.49 6.63
CA TYR A 330 34.52 -5.60 7.01
C TYR A 330 35.87 -6.30 6.90
N ASP A 331 36.29 -6.58 5.67
CA ASP A 331 37.65 -7.01 5.35
C ASP A 331 38.65 -5.84 5.46
N GLU A 332 39.95 -6.12 5.25
CA GLU A 332 41.01 -5.10 5.28
C GLU A 332 40.67 -3.84 4.44
N ASN A 333 40.04 -4.02 3.27
CA ASN A 333 39.75 -2.90 2.38
C ASN A 333 38.55 -2.08 2.86
N GLU A 334 37.45 -2.74 3.22
CA GLU A 334 36.25 -2.06 3.71
C GLU A 334 36.50 -1.42 5.09
N ALA A 335 37.26 -2.06 5.98
CA ALA A 335 37.68 -1.49 7.26
C ALA A 335 38.48 -0.20 7.07
N ARG A 336 39.47 -0.19 6.17
CA ARG A 336 40.26 1.01 5.85
C ARG A 336 39.41 2.12 5.24
N LYS A 337 38.50 1.79 4.32
CA LYS A 337 37.56 2.76 3.73
C LYS A 337 36.64 3.36 4.79
N TYR A 338 36.16 2.53 5.72
CA TYR A 338 35.27 2.96 6.79
C TYR A 338 35.96 3.93 7.74
N SER A 339 37.20 3.62 8.16
CA SER A 339 38.01 4.44 9.07
C SER A 339 38.55 5.72 8.44
N SER A 340 38.91 5.69 7.15
CA SER A 340 39.45 6.88 6.45
C SER A 340 38.38 7.87 5.96
N ASN A 341 37.11 7.47 5.93
CA ASN A 341 36.03 8.33 5.44
C ASN A 341 35.62 9.36 6.50
N SER A 342 36.07 10.60 6.31
CA SER A 342 35.81 11.73 7.23
C SER A 342 34.33 11.96 7.56
N ARG A 343 33.41 11.64 6.64
CA ARG A 343 31.97 11.73 6.89
C ARG A 343 31.50 10.62 7.85
N MET A 344 32.00 9.41 7.68
CA MET A 344 31.67 8.27 8.55
C MET A 344 32.21 8.49 9.96
N VAL A 345 33.49 8.90 10.06
CA VAL A 345 34.14 9.27 11.33
C VAL A 345 33.31 10.31 12.08
N LYS A 346 32.91 11.38 11.40
CA LYS A 346 32.08 12.43 12.00
C LYS A 346 30.73 11.91 12.52
N ILE A 347 30.04 11.09 11.73
CA ILE A 347 28.74 10.54 12.12
C ILE A 347 28.89 9.60 13.33
N GLN A 348 29.93 8.75 13.34
CA GLN A 348 30.20 7.85 14.46
C GLN A 348 30.50 8.61 15.75
N ALA A 349 31.32 9.65 15.68
CA ALA A 349 31.59 10.54 16.81
C ALA A 349 30.30 11.20 17.35
N GLU A 350 29.45 11.76 16.49
CA GLU A 350 28.17 12.36 16.91
C GLU A 350 27.22 11.35 17.58
N LEU A 351 27.20 10.11 17.11
CA LEU A 351 26.37 9.04 17.70
C LEU A 351 26.94 8.55 19.03
N ALA A 352 28.26 8.41 19.13
CA ALA A 352 28.95 8.01 20.35
C ALA A 352 28.84 9.08 21.44
N GLU A 353 28.99 10.37 21.11
CA GLU A 353 28.73 11.49 22.04
C GLU A 353 27.30 11.43 22.58
N ARG A 354 26.32 11.23 21.69
CA ARG A 354 24.92 11.10 22.11
C ARG A 354 24.69 9.89 22.99
N ALA A 355 25.30 8.75 22.68
CA ALA A 355 25.18 7.55 23.50
C ALA A 355 25.81 7.75 24.90
N TYR A 356 26.96 8.41 24.95
CA TYR A 356 27.63 8.80 26.19
C TYR A 356 26.75 9.71 27.05
N ASP A 357 26.13 10.74 26.46
CA ASP A 357 25.19 11.62 27.18
C ASP A 357 24.01 10.83 27.78
N LEU A 358 23.53 9.81 27.07
CA LEU A 358 22.42 8.96 27.51
C LEU A 358 22.81 7.97 28.63
N LEU A 359 24.10 7.69 28.83
CA LEU A 359 24.57 6.88 29.96
C LEU A 359 24.29 7.55 31.31
N GLU A 360 24.27 8.89 31.36
CA GLU A 360 24.09 9.69 32.58
C GLU A 360 25.05 9.28 33.72
N LEU A 361 26.32 9.04 33.39
CA LEU A 361 27.36 8.74 34.38
C LEU A 361 27.58 9.93 35.34
N PRO A 362 28.01 9.69 36.59
CA PRO A 362 28.35 10.75 37.54
C PRO A 362 29.41 11.72 36.97
N GLU A 363 29.16 13.02 37.10
CA GLU A 363 30.13 14.02 36.65
C GLU A 363 31.43 13.93 37.49
N ASP A 364 32.58 14.05 36.81
CA ASP A 364 33.93 14.06 37.40
C ASP A 364 34.40 12.75 38.08
N GLN A 365 33.80 11.60 37.75
CA GLN A 365 34.30 10.27 38.16
C GLN A 365 34.75 9.43 36.94
N PRO A 366 36.01 8.98 36.89
CA PRO A 366 36.42 7.99 35.91
C PRO A 366 35.70 6.67 36.20
N GLY A 367 35.38 5.93 35.14
CA GLY A 367 34.68 4.64 35.22
C GLY A 367 35.17 3.73 34.11
N VAL A 368 34.88 2.44 34.24
CA VAL A 368 35.30 1.41 33.27
C VAL A 368 34.11 1.06 32.39
N LEU A 369 34.24 1.32 31.09
CA LEU A 369 33.15 1.19 30.11
C LEU A 369 33.43 0.09 29.08
N LEU A 370 32.37 -0.52 28.57
CA LEU A 370 32.46 -1.50 27.51
C LEU A 370 31.93 -0.91 26.19
N ASP A 371 32.73 -0.95 25.14
CA ASP A 371 32.33 -0.61 23.77
C ASP A 371 32.11 -1.88 22.94
N ILE A 372 30.86 -2.14 22.57
CA ILE A 372 30.41 -3.40 21.95
C ILE A 372 30.18 -3.19 20.46
N GLY A 373 30.91 -3.92 19.63
CA GLY A 373 31.07 -3.63 18.21
C GLY A 373 31.90 -2.37 18.00
N CYS A 374 33.03 -2.27 18.72
CA CYS A 374 33.86 -1.06 18.76
C CYS A 374 34.52 -0.73 17.41
N GLY A 375 34.56 -1.68 16.47
CA GLY A 375 35.19 -1.50 15.17
C GLY A 375 36.63 -1.02 15.28
N SER A 376 36.94 0.07 14.58
CA SER A 376 38.24 0.74 14.61
C SER A 376 38.42 1.70 15.80
N GLY A 377 37.57 1.63 16.83
CA GLY A 377 37.70 2.36 18.09
C GLY A 377 37.19 3.80 18.10
N LEU A 378 36.50 4.24 17.05
CA LEU A 378 35.96 5.61 16.93
C LEU A 378 35.01 6.00 18.06
N SER A 379 34.19 5.06 18.56
CA SER A 379 33.32 5.28 19.71
C SER A 379 34.10 5.30 21.03
N GLY A 380 35.13 4.47 21.15
CA GLY A 380 36.05 4.44 22.28
C GLY A 380 36.84 5.74 22.46
N GLU A 381 37.24 6.41 21.37
CA GLU A 381 37.87 7.74 21.43
C GLU A 381 37.04 8.75 22.23
N ILE A 382 35.72 8.73 22.07
CA ILE A 382 34.80 9.62 22.82
C ILE A 382 34.81 9.28 24.32
N LEU A 383 34.97 8.01 24.68
CA LEU A 383 35.06 7.59 26.08
C LEU A 383 36.37 8.07 26.71
N THR A 384 37.49 7.91 25.99
CA THR A 384 38.81 8.44 26.40
C THR A 384 38.80 9.97 26.51
N GLU A 385 38.21 10.70 25.55
CA GLU A 385 38.07 12.17 25.58
C GLU A 385 37.30 12.66 26.83
N ASN A 386 36.38 11.84 27.35
CA ASN A 386 35.61 12.11 28.56
C ASN A 386 36.28 11.62 29.85
N GLY A 387 37.42 10.92 29.75
CA GLY A 387 38.24 10.50 30.89
C GLY A 387 37.84 9.15 31.49
N HIS A 388 37.22 8.28 30.70
CA HIS A 388 36.88 6.90 31.08
C HIS A 388 37.89 5.92 30.49
N GLU A 389 38.17 4.86 31.24
CA GLU A 389 38.85 3.67 30.72
C GLU A 389 37.82 2.81 30.00
N TRP A 390 38.19 2.19 28.88
CA TRP A 390 37.25 1.36 28.14
C TRP A 390 37.90 0.13 27.52
N MET A 391 37.06 -0.87 27.33
CA MET A 391 37.41 -2.10 26.63
C MET A 391 36.51 -2.25 25.41
N GLY A 392 37.09 -2.57 24.26
CA GLY A 392 36.40 -2.78 22.99
C GLY A 392 36.25 -4.26 22.66
N LEU A 393 35.08 -4.65 22.17
CA LEU A 393 34.85 -5.97 21.57
C LEU A 393 34.34 -5.82 20.14
N ASP A 394 34.98 -6.48 19.17
CA ASP A 394 34.50 -6.56 17.79
C ASP A 394 34.75 -7.95 17.19
N ILE A 395 33.94 -8.33 16.21
CA ILE A 395 34.04 -9.62 15.51
C ILE A 395 34.98 -9.55 14.30
N SER A 396 35.17 -8.36 13.71
CA SER A 396 36.09 -8.15 12.59
C SER A 396 37.51 -7.91 13.09
N LYS A 397 38.39 -8.85 12.76
CA LYS A 397 39.83 -8.73 13.02
C LYS A 397 40.42 -7.52 12.29
N ASP A 398 39.96 -7.23 11.08
CA ASP A 398 40.49 -6.13 10.26
C ASP A 398 40.09 -4.76 10.83
N MET A 399 38.87 -4.63 11.36
CA MET A 399 38.45 -3.41 12.08
C MET A 399 39.30 -3.16 13.33
N LEU A 400 39.58 -4.19 14.14
CA LEU A 400 40.46 -4.07 15.31
C LEU A 400 41.92 -3.76 14.91
N SER A 401 42.38 -4.30 13.78
CA SER A 401 43.72 -4.05 13.24
C SER A 401 43.88 -2.59 12.80
N GLU A 402 42.83 -1.98 12.25
CA GLU A 402 42.82 -0.54 11.93
C GLU A 402 43.01 0.33 13.18
N PHE A 403 42.41 0.00 14.33
CA PHE A 403 42.68 0.70 15.58
C PHE A 403 44.15 0.57 16.00
N SER A 404 44.69 -0.64 15.93
CA SER A 404 46.10 -0.91 16.28
C SER A 404 47.07 -0.16 15.37
N LEU A 405 46.75 -0.02 14.08
CA LEU A 405 47.51 0.80 13.13
C LEU A 405 47.45 2.29 13.47
N HIS A 406 46.28 2.82 13.86
CA HIS A 406 46.12 4.21 14.29
C HIS A 406 46.82 4.51 15.62
N SER A 407 46.88 3.54 16.53
CA SER A 407 47.62 3.63 17.79
C SER A 407 49.14 3.52 17.58
N TYR A 408 49.60 2.71 16.61
CA TYR A 408 51.04 2.49 16.36
C TYR A 408 51.68 3.50 15.40
N CYS A 409 50.92 4.15 14.51
CA CYS A 409 51.46 5.06 13.49
C CYS A 409 51.97 6.42 14.01
N VAL A 410 51.94 6.63 15.33
CA VAL A 410 52.65 7.76 15.98
C VAL A 410 54.16 7.51 16.10
N THR A 411 54.68 6.31 15.80
CA THR A 411 56.09 5.96 16.09
C THR A 411 57.06 5.96 14.90
N SER A 412 56.66 6.38 13.70
CA SER A 412 57.65 6.53 12.61
C SER A 412 57.32 7.67 11.66
N VAL A 413 58.17 8.69 11.73
CA VAL A 413 58.33 9.84 10.81
C VAL A 413 57.34 10.99 11.03
N ASP A 414 57.40 11.65 12.19
CA ASP A 414 57.29 13.12 12.32
C ASP A 414 57.55 13.55 13.78
N LEU A 415 58.83 13.64 14.14
CA LEU A 415 59.27 14.36 15.33
C LEU A 415 59.10 15.86 15.09
N VAL A 416 57.90 16.43 15.31
CA VAL A 416 57.66 17.79 15.84
C VAL A 416 56.14 17.98 16.02
N ALA A 417 55.73 18.09 17.29
CA ALA A 417 54.48 18.68 17.76
C ALA A 417 53.15 17.93 17.53
N GLN A 418 52.93 16.83 18.25
CA GLN A 418 51.60 16.42 18.73
C GLN A 418 51.72 15.39 19.88
N GLU A 419 52.09 15.86 21.08
CA GLU A 419 51.77 15.14 22.32
C GLU A 419 50.33 15.55 22.70
N ASP A 420 49.33 14.66 22.65
CA ASP A 420 48.16 14.69 23.57
C ASP A 420 46.97 13.73 23.24
N ASN A 421 46.97 12.92 22.17
CA ASN A 421 45.82 12.02 21.89
C ASN A 421 46.25 10.56 21.61
N GLU A 422 46.79 9.87 22.62
CA GLU A 422 46.81 8.40 22.60
C GLU A 422 45.43 7.89 23.05
N THR A 423 44.73 7.16 22.18
CA THR A 423 43.49 6.45 22.54
C THR A 423 43.87 5.21 23.34
N ASP A 424 43.65 5.26 24.65
CA ASP A 424 44.02 4.20 25.59
C ASP A 424 42.82 3.27 25.83
N GLY A 425 42.78 2.13 25.13
CA GLY A 425 41.69 1.16 25.20
C GLY A 425 42.16 -0.26 24.88
N GLU A 426 41.66 -1.25 25.62
CA GLU A 426 41.97 -2.66 25.40
C GLU A 426 40.98 -3.30 24.41
N LEU A 427 41.48 -4.03 23.41
CA LEU A 427 40.65 -4.62 22.37
C LEU A 427 40.57 -6.14 22.47
N LEU A 428 39.37 -6.68 22.23
CA LEU A 428 39.08 -8.10 22.22
C LEU A 428 38.37 -8.53 20.93
N LEU A 429 38.93 -9.53 20.26
CA LEU A 429 38.26 -10.20 19.15
C LEU A 429 37.20 -11.16 19.69
N GLY A 430 35.93 -10.93 19.38
CA GLY A 430 34.83 -11.78 19.86
C GLY A 430 33.49 -11.51 19.19
N ASP A 431 32.68 -12.57 19.06
CA ASP A 431 31.29 -12.46 18.63
C ASP A 431 30.39 -12.18 19.85
N MET A 432 29.83 -10.97 19.92
CA MET A 432 28.91 -10.57 20.99
C MET A 432 27.66 -11.49 21.09
N GLY A 433 27.26 -12.14 19.99
CA GLY A 433 26.13 -13.07 19.95
C GLY A 433 26.41 -14.41 20.65
N LEU A 434 27.68 -14.73 20.91
CA LEU A 434 28.13 -15.90 21.68
C LEU A 434 28.32 -15.58 23.17
N GLY A 435 28.01 -14.35 23.58
CA GLY A 435 28.13 -13.89 24.95
C GLY A 435 29.46 -13.20 25.26
N LEU A 436 29.45 -12.33 26.26
CA LEU A 436 30.59 -11.49 26.63
C LEU A 436 31.49 -12.21 27.65
N PRO A 437 32.80 -12.33 27.41
CA PRO A 437 33.72 -13.14 28.22
C PRO A 437 34.28 -12.38 29.43
N PHE A 438 33.44 -11.60 30.13
CA PHE A 438 33.87 -10.79 31.27
C PHE A 438 33.27 -11.27 32.59
N LYS A 439 33.94 -10.92 33.69
CA LYS A 439 33.46 -11.26 35.03
C LYS A 439 32.22 -10.44 35.38
N PRO A 440 31.33 -10.94 36.25
CA PRO A 440 30.16 -10.19 36.65
C PRO A 440 30.50 -8.84 37.33
N GLY A 441 29.78 -7.77 36.97
CA GLY A 441 29.88 -6.45 37.60
C GLY A 441 31.19 -5.70 37.37
N CYS A 442 31.88 -5.93 36.24
CA CYS A 442 33.16 -5.29 35.93
C CYS A 442 33.04 -3.94 35.21
N PHE A 443 31.89 -3.62 34.62
CA PHE A 443 31.69 -2.36 33.88
C PHE A 443 30.64 -1.46 34.53
N ASP A 444 30.94 -0.17 34.57
CA ASP A 444 30.07 0.90 35.08
C ASP A 444 29.02 1.34 34.04
N GLY A 445 29.24 0.98 32.77
CA GLY A 445 28.31 1.22 31.68
C GLY A 445 28.79 0.57 30.38
N ALA A 446 27.92 0.56 29.37
CA ALA A 446 28.28 0.05 28.04
C ALA A 446 27.66 0.88 26.92
N ILE A 447 28.39 1.03 25.82
CA ILE A 447 27.86 1.59 24.58
C ILE A 447 27.99 0.59 23.44
N SER A 448 27.16 0.75 22.42
CA SER A 448 27.27 0.02 21.16
C SER A 448 26.71 0.90 20.06
N ILE A 449 27.54 1.23 19.07
CA ILE A 449 27.14 2.12 17.98
C ILE A 449 27.10 1.34 16.67
N SER A 450 25.93 1.26 16.06
CA SER A 450 25.73 0.62 14.75
C SER A 450 26.13 -0.87 14.71
N ALA A 451 26.06 -1.61 15.82
CA ALA A 451 26.49 -3.02 15.87
C ALA A 451 25.36 -4.03 16.16
N ILE A 452 24.45 -3.77 17.11
CA ILE A 452 23.51 -4.80 17.57
C ILE A 452 22.52 -5.29 16.48
N GLN A 453 22.27 -4.51 15.41
CA GLN A 453 21.40 -4.95 14.32
C GLN A 453 21.94 -6.19 13.57
N TRP A 454 23.26 -6.42 13.60
CA TRP A 454 23.88 -7.59 12.99
C TRP A 454 23.41 -8.91 13.64
N LEU A 455 23.00 -8.89 14.91
CA LEU A 455 22.46 -10.08 15.60
C LEU A 455 21.04 -10.46 15.15
N CYS A 456 20.39 -9.63 14.34
CA CYS A 456 19.05 -9.88 13.84
C CYS A 456 19.03 -10.73 12.56
N HIS A 457 20.19 -10.99 11.97
CA HIS A 457 20.35 -11.74 10.73
C HIS A 457 20.97 -13.11 11.01
N SER A 458 20.50 -14.13 10.30
CA SER A 458 21.07 -15.48 10.31
C SER A 458 21.98 -15.64 9.13
N ASN A 459 23.29 -15.76 9.36
CA ASN A 459 24.26 -16.03 8.32
C ASN A 459 24.48 -17.53 8.07
N SER A 460 23.99 -18.38 8.97
CA SER A 460 24.05 -19.83 8.91
C SER A 460 22.78 -20.47 9.49
N ASN A 461 22.50 -21.72 9.11
CA ASN A 461 21.34 -22.48 9.65
C ASN A 461 21.41 -22.73 11.16
N SER A 462 22.60 -22.58 11.77
CA SER A 462 22.83 -22.70 13.22
C SER A 462 22.52 -21.42 14.00
N GLU A 463 22.35 -20.29 13.32
CA GLU A 463 22.12 -19.00 13.96
C GLU A 463 20.63 -18.69 14.08
N ASP A 464 20.15 -18.65 15.32
CA ASP A 464 18.82 -18.14 15.66
C ASP A 464 18.96 -16.72 16.26
N PRO A 465 18.50 -15.65 15.57
CA PRO A 465 18.64 -14.27 16.00
C PRO A 465 18.06 -14.01 17.39
N LYS A 466 16.96 -14.68 17.72
CA LYS A 466 16.30 -14.54 19.02
C LYS A 466 17.16 -15.10 20.15
N LYS A 467 17.81 -16.24 19.92
CA LYS A 467 18.72 -16.86 20.90
C LYS A 467 20.02 -16.06 21.04
N ARG A 468 20.61 -15.60 19.93
CA ARG A 468 21.82 -14.77 19.93
C ARG A 468 21.60 -13.46 20.68
N LEU A 469 20.52 -12.73 20.38
CA LEU A 469 20.16 -11.51 21.11
C LEU A 469 19.93 -11.77 22.60
N PHE A 470 19.22 -12.84 22.95
CA PHE A 470 18.99 -13.18 24.36
C PHE A 470 20.29 -13.49 25.09
N HIS A 471 21.17 -14.29 24.48
CA HIS A 471 22.45 -14.65 25.08
C HIS A 471 23.39 -13.46 25.24
N PHE A 472 23.43 -12.59 24.22
CA PHE A 472 24.12 -11.30 24.28
C PHE A 472 23.64 -10.46 25.47
N PHE A 473 22.35 -10.15 25.57
CA PHE A 473 21.83 -9.33 26.67
C PHE A 473 21.99 -10.03 28.03
N GLN A 474 21.84 -11.35 28.11
CA GLN A 474 22.03 -12.10 29.35
C GLN A 474 23.47 -11.97 29.88
N SER A 475 24.45 -12.16 29.00
CA SER A 475 25.86 -12.02 29.38
C SER A 475 26.23 -10.57 29.71
N LEU A 476 25.71 -9.59 28.95
CA LEU A 476 25.92 -8.18 29.25
C LEU A 476 25.32 -7.77 30.59
N TYR A 477 24.10 -8.21 30.90
CA TYR A 477 23.46 -7.92 32.19
C TYR A 477 24.33 -8.41 33.35
N ALA A 478 25.00 -9.56 33.20
CA ALA A 478 25.92 -10.06 34.21
C ALA A 478 27.19 -9.20 34.32
N CYS A 479 27.75 -8.74 33.20
CA CYS A 479 29.00 -7.95 33.18
C CYS A 479 28.83 -6.53 33.77
N LEU A 480 27.61 -5.99 33.75
CA LEU A 480 27.32 -4.64 34.23
C LEU A 480 27.13 -4.57 35.75
N GLY A 481 27.67 -3.51 36.36
CA GLY A 481 27.46 -3.19 37.76
C GLY A 481 25.97 -2.90 38.07
N ARG A 482 25.57 -3.07 39.33
CA ARG A 482 24.18 -2.80 39.74
C ARG A 482 23.87 -1.31 39.61
N GLY A 483 22.88 -0.97 38.79
CA GLY A 483 22.52 0.41 38.46
C GLY A 483 23.22 0.96 37.22
N ALA A 484 24.15 0.22 36.62
CA ALA A 484 24.83 0.61 35.39
C ALA A 484 23.84 0.67 34.21
N ARG A 485 24.16 1.56 33.26
CA ARG A 485 23.35 1.77 32.05
C ARG A 485 24.10 1.30 30.82
N ALA A 486 23.36 0.78 29.85
CA ALA A 486 23.86 0.47 28.53
C ALA A 486 23.03 1.18 27.46
N VAL A 487 23.70 1.70 26.43
CA VAL A 487 23.09 2.47 25.34
C VAL A 487 23.48 1.88 23.99
N PHE A 488 22.48 1.48 23.20
CA PHE A 488 22.67 0.86 21.88
C PHE A 488 22.08 1.74 20.80
N GLN A 489 22.92 2.26 19.91
CA GLN A 489 22.48 2.89 18.68
C GLN A 489 22.41 1.83 17.56
N PHE A 490 21.28 1.76 16.84
CA PHE A 490 21.11 0.77 15.76
C PHE A 490 20.15 1.21 14.66
N TYR A 491 20.15 0.46 13.56
CA TYR A 491 19.36 0.72 12.35
C TYR A 491 18.37 -0.43 12.05
N PRO A 492 17.18 -0.43 12.67
CA PRO A 492 16.18 -1.46 12.41
C PRO A 492 15.68 -1.38 10.96
N GLU A 493 15.41 -2.53 10.36
CA GLU A 493 14.75 -2.72 9.06
C GLU A 493 13.26 -2.43 9.16
N ASN A 494 12.63 -2.92 10.23
CA ASN A 494 11.21 -2.78 10.48
C ASN A 494 10.90 -2.63 11.97
N PRO A 495 9.69 -2.20 12.34
CA PRO A 495 9.28 -2.09 13.75
C PRO A 495 9.38 -3.41 14.51
N ALA A 496 9.14 -4.56 13.86
CA ALA A 496 9.22 -5.87 14.52
C ALA A 496 10.64 -6.21 14.99
N GLN A 497 11.68 -5.76 14.28
CA GLN A 497 13.06 -5.92 14.71
C GLN A 497 13.37 -5.06 15.95
N CYS A 498 12.84 -3.84 16.04
CA CYS A 498 12.93 -3.04 17.27
C CYS A 498 12.31 -3.79 18.45
N ASP A 499 11.11 -4.33 18.25
CA ASP A 499 10.37 -5.04 19.28
C ASP A 499 11.13 -6.30 19.71
N LEU A 500 11.72 -7.04 18.77
CA LEU A 500 12.54 -8.23 19.06
C LEU A 500 13.73 -7.90 19.96
N ILE A 501 14.51 -6.87 19.62
CA ILE A 501 15.68 -6.43 20.40
C ILE A 501 15.24 -6.00 21.81
N CYS A 502 14.19 -5.17 21.91
CA CYS A 502 13.67 -4.70 23.19
C CYS A 502 13.16 -5.86 24.05
N GLN A 503 12.42 -6.80 23.46
CA GLN A 503 11.92 -7.98 24.16
C GLN A 503 13.05 -8.86 24.70
N GLN A 504 14.13 -9.09 23.94
CA GLN A 504 15.26 -9.88 24.44
C GLN A 504 16.01 -9.18 25.56
N ALA A 505 16.20 -7.85 25.49
CA ALA A 505 16.81 -7.07 26.57
C ALA A 505 15.97 -7.16 27.86
N LEU A 506 14.66 -6.91 27.77
CA LEU A 506 13.75 -7.00 28.92
C LEU A 506 13.72 -8.42 29.50
N LYS A 507 13.70 -9.44 28.64
CA LYS A 507 13.73 -10.84 29.06
C LYS A 507 15.02 -11.21 29.80
N ALA A 508 16.15 -10.60 29.43
CA ALA A 508 17.44 -10.79 30.11
C ALA A 508 17.50 -10.11 31.49
N GLY A 509 16.53 -9.26 31.84
CA GLY A 509 16.43 -8.59 33.14
C GLY A 509 16.66 -7.08 33.11
N PHE A 510 16.99 -6.52 31.94
CA PHE A 510 17.12 -5.08 31.78
C PHE A 510 15.79 -4.35 31.97
N ARG A 511 15.86 -3.09 32.38
CA ARG A 511 14.73 -2.15 32.37
C ARG A 511 15.10 -0.93 31.55
N GLY A 512 14.17 -0.36 30.79
CA GLY A 512 14.46 0.80 29.94
C GLY A 512 13.53 0.87 28.74
N GLY A 513 13.97 1.57 27.69
CA GLY A 513 13.16 1.79 26.49
C GLY A 513 13.92 2.45 25.35
N LEU A 514 13.18 2.75 24.28
CA LEU A 514 13.73 3.39 23.08
C LEU A 514 13.67 4.92 23.20
N VAL A 515 14.79 5.56 22.87
CA VAL A 515 14.91 7.00 22.65
C VAL A 515 15.10 7.22 21.15
N VAL A 516 14.22 8.02 20.56
CA VAL A 516 14.25 8.32 19.12
C VAL A 516 14.51 9.80 18.94
N ASP A 517 15.72 10.14 18.51
CA ASP A 517 16.06 11.52 18.14
C ASP A 517 15.56 11.81 16.73
N PHE A 518 15.04 13.04 16.53
CA PHE A 518 14.46 13.51 15.27
C PHE A 518 13.36 12.58 14.69
N PRO A 519 12.31 12.24 15.45
CA PRO A 519 11.31 11.23 15.06
C PRO A 519 10.58 11.57 13.75
N GLU A 520 10.41 12.87 13.46
CA GLU A 520 9.73 13.38 12.26
C GLU A 520 10.56 13.27 10.97
N SER A 521 11.88 13.02 11.08
CA SER A 521 12.77 13.02 9.91
C SER A 521 13.14 11.60 9.47
N LYS A 522 12.68 11.17 8.31
CA LYS A 522 13.10 9.86 7.74
C LYS A 522 14.61 9.74 7.49
N LYS A 523 15.33 10.87 7.33
CA LYS A 523 16.77 10.90 7.04
C LYS A 523 17.64 11.13 8.28
N ALA A 524 17.16 11.92 9.24
CA ALA A 524 17.92 12.30 10.44
C ALA A 524 17.55 11.46 11.68
N LYS A 525 16.48 10.66 11.61
CA LYS A 525 16.04 9.80 12.72
C LYS A 525 17.17 8.89 13.20
N LYS A 526 17.47 8.95 14.49
CA LYS A 526 18.42 8.06 15.19
C LYS A 526 17.69 7.36 16.33
N ILE A 527 17.91 6.06 16.45
CA ILE A 527 17.24 5.21 17.45
C ILE A 527 18.30 4.70 18.41
N PHE A 528 18.03 4.86 19.70
CA PHE A 528 18.85 4.40 20.81
C PHE A 528 18.00 3.53 21.73
N LEU A 529 18.46 2.31 22.07
CA LEU A 529 17.92 1.54 23.18
C LEU A 529 18.71 1.88 24.43
N VAL A 530 18.03 2.39 25.46
CA VAL A 530 18.63 2.79 26.73
C VAL A 530 18.10 1.85 27.81
N VAL A 531 19.00 1.10 28.45
CA VAL A 531 18.65 0.05 29.42
C VAL A 531 19.53 0.06 30.66
N ASN A 532 18.98 -0.32 31.80
CA ASN A 532 19.66 -0.33 33.10
C ASN A 532 19.71 -1.75 33.68
N ALA A 533 20.87 -2.12 34.22
CA ALA A 533 21.13 -3.39 34.89
C ALA A 533 20.85 -3.29 36.39
N GLY A 534 19.62 -3.59 36.82
CA GLY A 534 19.21 -3.53 38.23
C GLY A 534 19.07 -2.11 38.81
N GLY A 535 18.34 -1.97 39.93
CA GLY A 535 18.09 -0.67 40.61
C GLY A 535 16.66 -0.13 40.47
N ASN A 536 16.32 0.91 41.25
CA ASN A 536 15.04 1.63 41.13
C ASN A 536 15.06 2.46 39.83
N ALA A 537 13.96 2.45 39.09
CA ALA A 537 13.84 3.12 37.79
C ALA A 537 14.17 4.63 37.89
N GLN A 538 15.29 5.05 37.30
CA GLN A 538 15.44 6.42 36.83
C GLN A 538 14.61 6.58 35.55
N SER A 539 13.91 7.71 35.40
CA SER A 539 13.09 8.01 34.23
C SER A 539 13.90 7.93 32.93
N THR A 540 13.30 7.42 31.85
CA THR A 540 13.94 7.40 30.52
C THR A 540 14.33 8.82 30.06
N PRO A 541 15.57 9.03 29.57
CA PRO A 541 16.03 10.34 29.10
C PRO A 541 15.22 10.87 27.90
N LYS A 542 15.17 12.21 27.74
CA LYS A 542 14.34 12.88 26.73
C LYS A 542 14.95 12.82 25.31
N PRO A 543 14.13 12.62 24.26
CA PRO A 543 14.56 12.67 22.86
C PRO A 543 14.85 14.10 22.38
N LEU A 544 15.72 14.23 21.37
CA LEU A 544 16.00 15.51 20.68
C LEU A 544 14.95 15.81 19.59
N THR A 545 14.40 17.02 19.57
CA THR A 545 13.46 17.52 18.55
C THR A 545 13.91 18.86 17.95
N VAL A 546 13.48 19.15 16.71
CA VAL A 546 13.96 20.30 15.90
C VAL A 546 13.47 21.67 16.43
N HIS A 547 12.49 21.70 17.32
CA HIS A 547 11.97 22.91 17.96
C HIS A 547 11.95 22.74 19.48
N GLU A 548 12.79 23.50 20.20
CA GLU A 548 12.58 23.83 21.61
C GLU A 548 11.60 25.00 21.66
N GLU A 549 10.30 24.74 21.61
CA GLU A 549 9.23 25.64 22.07
C GLU A 549 7.94 24.84 22.27
N GLU A 550 7.11 25.31 23.20
CA GLU A 550 6.04 24.59 23.88
C GLU A 550 5.01 23.90 22.96
N ASN A 551 4.46 22.79 23.48
CA ASN A 551 3.32 22.01 22.99
C ASN A 551 3.54 21.11 21.77
N ALA A 552 3.95 19.85 22.02
CA ALA A 552 3.59 18.73 21.16
C ALA A 552 3.43 17.43 21.96
N ARG A 553 2.28 16.77 21.77
CA ARG A 553 1.94 15.46 22.34
C ARG A 553 3.01 14.43 21.97
N THR A 554 3.84 14.05 22.93
CA THR A 554 4.84 13.00 22.77
C THR A 554 4.18 11.62 22.84
N GLN A 555 4.28 10.80 21.80
CA GLN A 555 3.99 9.37 21.88
C GLN A 555 5.12 8.69 22.65
N VAL A 556 4.93 8.55 23.96
CA VAL A 556 5.73 7.70 24.82
C VAL A 556 5.04 6.33 24.86
N TYR A 557 5.68 5.28 24.34
CA TYR A 557 5.27 3.90 24.63
C TYR A 557 5.74 3.54 26.04
N ASN A 558 5.00 4.00 27.06
CA ASN A 558 5.23 3.65 28.46
C ASN A 558 4.21 2.60 28.91
N ASN A 559 4.70 1.38 29.16
CA ASN A 559 4.01 0.40 30.00
C ASN A 559 4.55 0.51 31.42
N GLY A 560 3.91 1.32 32.27
CA GLY A 560 4.24 1.39 33.70
C GLY A 560 3.85 2.70 34.38
N ARG A 561 3.18 2.58 35.53
CA ARG A 561 2.48 3.64 36.30
C ARG A 561 3.36 4.82 36.75
N THR A 562 2.70 5.96 36.86
CA THR A 562 3.19 7.28 37.27
C THR A 562 3.49 7.41 38.77
N SER A 563 4.49 8.23 39.10
CA SER A 563 4.46 9.09 40.31
C SER A 563 5.29 10.35 40.06
N ASN A 564 4.65 11.52 40.14
CA ASN A 564 5.25 12.85 40.00
C ASN A 564 6.14 13.18 41.20
N HIS A 565 7.39 13.59 40.97
CA HIS A 565 8.17 14.45 41.87
C HIS A 565 8.92 15.50 41.04
N ALA A 566 8.82 16.76 41.46
CA ALA A 566 9.41 17.91 40.80
C ALA A 566 10.93 17.96 40.97
N VAL A 567 11.68 18.33 39.92
CA VAL A 567 13.14 18.56 39.99
C VAL A 567 13.48 19.89 39.32
N GLY A 568 14.33 20.67 40.01
CA GLY A 568 14.70 22.04 39.69
C GLY A 568 15.54 22.23 38.43
N LYS A 569 15.66 23.51 38.04
CA LYS A 569 16.41 24.01 36.86
C LYS A 569 17.86 23.53 36.87
N LYS A 570 18.24 22.69 35.88
CA LYS A 570 19.64 22.42 35.53
C LYS A 570 20.11 23.37 34.42
N PHE A 571 21.33 23.89 34.56
CA PHE A 571 22.01 24.80 33.62
C PHE A 571 22.38 24.10 32.29
N LYS A 572 22.19 24.78 31.15
CA LYS A 572 22.56 24.31 29.80
C LYS A 572 24.09 24.26 29.61
N LYS A 573 24.63 23.18 29.00
CA LYS A 573 26.06 23.04 28.62
C LYS A 573 26.33 23.60 27.21
N PRO A 574 27.52 24.19 26.94
CA PRO A 574 27.85 24.84 25.66
C PRO A 574 28.24 23.86 24.54
N VAL A 575 27.93 24.23 23.29
CA VAL A 575 28.05 23.41 22.05
C VAL A 575 29.50 23.28 21.55
N ARG A 576 29.94 22.09 21.12
CA ARG A 576 31.32 21.80 20.65
C ARG A 576 31.76 22.75 19.52
N GLY A 577 32.95 23.33 19.64
CA GLY A 577 33.53 24.29 18.68
C GLY A 577 33.12 25.75 18.89
N THR A 578 32.12 26.02 19.74
CA THR A 578 31.87 27.40 20.19
C THR A 578 32.99 27.87 21.12
N ARG A 579 33.15 29.19 21.20
CA ARG A 579 34.13 29.80 22.09
C ARG A 579 33.94 29.36 23.55
N ASP A 580 32.69 29.29 24.01
CA ASP A 580 32.34 28.90 25.38
C ASP A 580 32.72 27.45 25.71
N PHE A 581 32.58 26.54 24.74
CA PHE A 581 33.07 25.16 24.88
C PHE A 581 34.59 25.09 25.00
N ILE A 582 35.30 25.85 24.16
CA ILE A 582 36.78 25.89 24.17
C ILE A 582 37.29 26.52 25.47
N GLU A 583 36.66 27.59 25.97
CA GLU A 583 37.03 28.24 27.22
C GLU A 583 36.79 27.32 28.42
N LYS A 584 35.66 26.61 28.47
CA LYS A 584 35.37 25.64 29.54
C LYS A 584 36.34 24.45 29.55
N ASN A 585 36.76 23.99 28.37
CA ASN A 585 37.74 22.90 28.26
C ASN A 585 39.15 23.37 28.67
N LYS A 586 39.53 24.61 28.32
CA LYS A 586 40.77 25.25 28.79
C LYS A 586 40.79 25.45 30.31
N GLU A 587 39.68 25.87 30.89
CA GLU A 587 39.54 26.05 32.34
C GLU A 587 39.65 24.71 33.09
N ARG A 588 39.05 23.64 32.54
CA ARG A 588 39.18 22.27 33.04
C ARG A 588 40.63 21.78 33.01
N LEU A 589 41.36 22.05 31.93
CA LEU A 589 42.79 21.68 31.79
C LEU A 589 43.69 22.47 32.75
N ARG A 590 43.39 23.75 33.00
CA ARG A 590 44.08 24.57 34.02
C ARG A 590 43.87 24.03 35.43
N ARG A 591 42.65 23.59 35.77
CA ARG A 591 42.37 22.94 37.07
C ARG A 591 43.13 21.63 37.27
N LYS A 592 43.51 20.95 36.18
CA LYS A 592 44.34 19.73 36.19
C LYS A 592 45.85 20.04 36.18
N GLY A 593 46.26 21.30 36.34
CA GLY A 593 47.67 21.69 36.43
C GLY A 593 48.45 21.67 35.10
N LYS A 594 47.76 21.48 33.97
CA LYS A 594 48.38 21.48 32.64
C LYS A 594 48.59 22.91 32.14
N GLU A 595 49.67 23.14 31.38
CA GLU A 595 49.97 24.45 30.80
C GLU A 595 49.08 24.72 29.57
N VAL A 596 48.21 25.73 29.65
CA VAL A 596 47.18 26.00 28.63
C VAL A 596 47.34 27.40 28.04
N ARG A 597 47.51 27.48 26.71
CA ARG A 597 47.61 28.75 25.96
C ARG A 597 46.40 29.67 26.19
N GLU A 598 46.67 30.96 26.37
CA GLU A 598 45.65 31.98 26.56
C GLU A 598 44.64 32.06 25.40
N SER A 599 43.41 32.45 25.71
CA SER A 599 42.35 32.68 24.74
C SER A 599 42.61 33.96 23.94
N THR A 600 42.72 33.86 22.61
CA THR A 600 42.84 35.02 21.72
C THR A 600 41.49 35.40 21.09
N LYS A 601 41.41 36.55 20.41
CA LYS A 601 40.23 37.00 19.66
C LYS A 601 39.78 36.06 18.53
N TYR A 602 40.60 35.07 18.17
CA TYR A 602 40.32 34.08 17.12
C TYR A 602 39.89 32.72 17.68
N THR A 603 39.76 32.57 19.01
CA THR A 603 39.33 31.31 19.65
C THR A 603 37.90 30.98 19.23
N GLY A 604 37.69 29.80 18.63
CA GLY A 604 36.37 29.33 18.17
C GLY A 604 35.92 29.84 16.79
N ARG A 605 36.76 30.57 16.04
CA ARG A 605 36.45 30.92 14.63
C ARG A 605 36.93 29.83 13.67
N ARG A 606 36.10 29.50 12.68
CA ARG A 606 36.50 28.64 11.55
C ARG A 606 37.62 29.33 10.78
N ARG A 607 38.72 28.61 10.55
CA ARG A 607 39.77 29.03 9.61
C ARG A 607 39.24 28.73 8.20
N HIS A 608 39.27 29.75 7.34
CA HIS A 608 38.92 29.59 5.93
C HIS A 608 40.05 28.94 5.16
#